data_AF-A0AAV2HDS4-F1
#
_entry.id   AF-A0AAV2HDS4-F1
#
_cell.length_a   1.000
_cell.length_b   1.000
_cell.length_c   1.000
_cell.angle_alpha   90.00
_cell.angle_beta   90.00
_cell.angle_gamma   90.00
#
_symmetry.space_group_name_H-M   'P 1'
#
loop_
_entity.id
_entity.type
_entity.pdbx_description
1 polymer ?
#
loop_
_entity_poly.entity_id
_entity_poly.type
_entity_poly.pdbx_seq_one_letter_code
_entity_poly.pdbx_strand_id
1 'polypeptide(L)'
;MHEYCKLIDLLKFISESNLDGVLSETTKLIKILLTIPMTTTESECCFWTLKTIKTFLRSTMNQERLNALAMISTEKNFLTSHPEIKEKVIDFFSQNKTRRMDFIFK
;
A
#
# COMPACT_ATOMS: atom_id res chain seq x y z
N MET A 1 11.28 -16.24 -8.26
CA MET A 1 11.58 -16.59 -6.85
C MET A 1 12.35 -17.91 -6.69
N HIS A 2 11.82 -19.07 -7.07
CA HIS A 2 12.47 -20.37 -6.76
C HIS A 2 13.82 -20.63 -7.48
N GLU A 3 14.00 -20.16 -8.72
CA GLU A 3 15.30 -20.23 -9.42
C GLU A 3 16.34 -19.25 -8.87
N TYR A 4 15.90 -18.14 -8.29
CA TYR A 4 16.76 -17.09 -7.76
C TYR A 4 17.41 -17.51 -6.43
N CYS A 5 16.65 -18.18 -5.54
CA CYS A 5 17.24 -18.77 -4.33
C CYS A 5 18.38 -19.74 -4.68
N LYS A 6 18.20 -20.56 -5.72
CA LYS A 6 19.25 -21.46 -6.21
C LYS A 6 20.50 -20.71 -6.67
N LEU A 7 20.34 -19.56 -7.36
CA LEU A 7 21.47 -18.73 -7.80
C LEU A 7 22.20 -18.07 -6.62
N ILE A 8 21.47 -17.66 -5.57
CA ILE A 8 22.06 -17.16 -4.32
C ILE A 8 22.83 -18.27 -3.58
N ASP A 9 22.23 -19.46 -3.48
CA ASP A 9 22.86 -20.61 -2.81
C ASP A 9 24.14 -21.04 -3.56
N LEU A 10 24.11 -20.98 -4.89
CA LEU A 10 25.28 -21.23 -5.74
C LEU A 10 26.37 -20.17 -5.52
N LEU A 11 26.02 -18.89 -5.41
CA LEU A 11 26.96 -17.82 -5.10
C LEU A 11 27.61 -17.97 -3.72
N LYS A 12 26.83 -18.37 -2.70
CA LYS A 12 27.34 -18.66 -1.37
C LYS A 12 28.31 -19.85 -1.39
N PHE A 13 27.94 -20.92 -2.10
CA PHE A 13 28.79 -22.09 -2.27
C PHE A 13 30.13 -21.78 -2.96
N ILE A 14 30.12 -20.91 -3.99
CA ILE A 14 31.36 -20.47 -4.67
C ILE A 14 32.26 -19.66 -3.73
N SER A 15 31.68 -18.80 -2.88
CA SER A 15 32.44 -17.99 -1.93
C SER A 15 33.03 -18.82 -0.78
N GLU A 16 32.29 -19.81 -0.29
CA GLU A 16 32.78 -20.75 0.75
C GLU A 16 33.90 -21.67 0.25
N SER A 17 33.92 -21.98 -1.06
CA SER A 17 34.91 -22.86 -1.68
C SER A 17 36.21 -22.16 -2.14
N ASN A 18 36.39 -20.86 -1.84
CA ASN A 18 37.57 -20.05 -2.25
C ASN A 18 37.88 -20.11 -3.76
N LEU A 19 36.86 -20.32 -4.60
CA LEU A 19 36.99 -20.37 -6.07
C LEU A 19 36.89 -19.00 -6.74
N ASP A 20 36.85 -17.92 -5.95
CA ASP A 20 36.74 -16.53 -6.42
C ASP A 20 37.82 -16.15 -7.46
N GLY A 21 39.02 -16.72 -7.35
CA GLY A 21 40.12 -16.46 -8.28
C GLY A 21 39.98 -17.16 -9.64
N VAL A 22 39.36 -18.35 -9.70
CA VAL A 22 39.26 -19.17 -10.93
C VAL A 22 37.97 -18.86 -11.70
N LEU A 23 36.93 -18.40 -11.01
CA LEU A 23 35.59 -18.16 -11.56
C LEU A 23 35.16 -16.68 -11.47
N SER A 24 36.11 -15.74 -11.51
CA SER A 24 35.87 -14.28 -11.54
C SER A 24 34.80 -13.89 -12.57
N GLU A 25 34.86 -14.44 -13.78
CA GLU A 25 33.93 -14.08 -14.85
C GLU A 25 32.54 -14.67 -14.63
N THR A 26 32.46 -15.88 -14.07
CA THR A 26 31.18 -16.53 -13.73
C THR A 26 30.48 -15.80 -12.59
N THR A 27 31.22 -15.37 -11.56
CA THR A 27 30.63 -14.60 -10.44
C THR A 27 30.15 -13.21 -10.89
N LYS A 28 30.87 -12.53 -11.79
CA LYS A 28 30.40 -11.29 -12.42
C LYS A 28 29.13 -11.50 -13.23
N LEU A 29 29.06 -12.55 -14.05
CA LEU A 29 27.88 -12.86 -14.85
C LEU A 29 26.66 -13.16 -13.96
N ILE A 30 26.83 -13.95 -12.90
CA ILE A 30 25.75 -14.23 -11.93
C ILE A 30 25.33 -12.94 -11.21
N LYS A 31 26.26 -12.05 -10.82
CA LYS A 31 25.92 -10.76 -10.19
C LYS A 31 25.13 -9.84 -11.12
N ILE A 32 25.50 -9.76 -12.40
CA ILE A 32 24.75 -9.01 -13.42
C ILE A 32 23.37 -9.63 -13.63
N LEU A 33 23.30 -10.96 -13.74
CA LEU A 33 22.07 -11.72 -13.85
C LEU A 33 21.24 -11.70 -12.56
N LEU A 34 21.77 -11.37 -11.39
CA LEU A 34 20.96 -11.14 -10.20
C LEU A 34 20.44 -9.69 -10.18
N THR A 35 21.22 -8.73 -10.69
CA THR A 35 20.87 -7.30 -10.66
C THR A 35 19.80 -6.95 -11.69
N ILE A 36 19.88 -7.51 -12.92
CA ILE A 36 18.96 -7.21 -14.02
C ILE A 36 17.52 -7.73 -13.76
N PRO A 37 17.28 -9.02 -13.43
CA PRO A 37 15.93 -9.56 -13.25
C PRO A 37 15.29 -9.21 -11.88
N MET A 38 16.09 -8.83 -10.88
CA MET A 38 15.59 -8.35 -9.58
C MET A 38 14.79 -7.06 -9.73
N THR A 39 15.16 -6.19 -10.68
CA THR A 39 14.53 -4.87 -10.78
C THR A 39 13.24 -4.86 -11.59
N THR A 40 13.05 -5.78 -12.52
CA THR A 40 11.89 -5.73 -13.42
C THR A 40 10.71 -6.49 -12.83
N THR A 41 10.85 -7.78 -12.56
CA THR A 41 9.72 -8.63 -12.18
C THR A 41 9.24 -8.45 -10.73
N GLU A 42 10.15 -8.24 -9.78
CA GLU A 42 9.77 -8.01 -8.38
C GLU A 42 9.19 -6.61 -8.17
N SER A 43 9.76 -5.60 -8.85
CA SER A 43 9.21 -4.25 -8.86
C SER A 43 7.82 -4.20 -9.50
N GLU A 44 7.63 -4.91 -10.63
CA GLU A 44 6.31 -5.06 -11.26
C GLU A 44 5.30 -5.76 -10.35
N CYS A 45 5.70 -6.82 -9.64
CA CYS A 45 4.84 -7.53 -8.70
C CYS A 45 4.48 -6.67 -7.48
N CYS A 46 5.46 -5.94 -6.92
CA CYS A 46 5.24 -5.00 -5.83
C CYS A 46 4.31 -3.85 -6.27
N PHE A 47 4.56 -3.28 -7.44
CA PHE A 47 3.75 -2.20 -8.01
C PHE A 47 2.33 -2.67 -8.34
N TRP A 48 2.17 -3.87 -8.88
CA TRP A 48 0.87 -4.46 -9.17
C TRP A 48 0.07 -4.71 -7.88
N THR A 49 0.73 -5.22 -6.83
CA THR A 49 0.13 -5.40 -5.50
C THR A 49 -0.31 -4.07 -4.91
N LEU A 50 0.56 -3.05 -4.95
CA LEU A 50 0.26 -1.68 -4.51
C LEU A 50 -0.89 -1.05 -5.30
N LYS A 51 -0.90 -1.20 -6.64
CA LYS A 51 -1.96 -0.74 -7.52
C LYS A 51 -3.29 -1.40 -7.16
N THR A 52 -3.28 -2.70 -6.88
CA THR A 52 -4.47 -3.47 -6.46
C THR A 52 -4.99 -2.99 -5.11
N ILE A 53 -4.12 -2.81 -4.11
CA ILE A 53 -4.49 -2.28 -2.79
C ILE A 53 -5.06 -0.86 -2.91
N LYS A 54 -4.42 0.01 -3.68
CA LYS A 54 -4.90 1.39 -3.93
C LYS A 54 -6.25 1.38 -4.64
N THR A 55 -6.46 0.49 -5.59
CA THR A 55 -7.73 0.33 -6.31
C THR A 55 -8.81 -0.19 -5.37
N PHE A 56 -8.50 -1.18 -4.53
CA PHE A 56 -9.41 -1.75 -3.53
C PHE A 56 -9.84 -0.73 -2.47
N LEU A 57 -8.90 0.07 -1.96
CA LEU A 57 -9.20 1.17 -1.02
C LEU A 57 -10.08 2.23 -1.68
N ARG A 58 -9.81 2.57 -2.95
CA ARG A 58 -10.63 3.51 -3.72
C ARG A 58 -12.02 2.94 -4.05
N SER A 59 -12.13 1.65 -4.37
CA SER A 59 -13.42 1.01 -4.65
C SER A 59 -14.27 0.81 -3.39
N THR A 60 -13.63 0.61 -2.23
CA THR A 60 -14.31 0.55 -0.92
C THR A 60 -14.85 1.93 -0.50
N MET A 61 -14.27 3.00 -1.03
CA MET A 61 -14.72 4.37 -0.82
C MET A 61 -15.67 4.78 -1.94
N ASN A 62 -16.97 4.47 -1.78
CA ASN A 62 -17.98 4.92 -2.73
C ASN A 62 -17.93 6.46 -2.90
N GLN A 63 -18.21 6.98 -4.09
CA GLN A 63 -18.17 8.43 -4.36
C GLN A 63 -19.02 9.23 -3.37
N GLU A 64 -20.16 8.67 -2.96
CA GLU A 64 -21.04 9.28 -1.95
C GLU A 64 -20.37 9.38 -0.57
N ARG A 65 -19.61 8.36 -0.14
CA ARG A 65 -18.87 8.39 1.12
C ARG A 65 -17.74 9.41 1.08
N LEU A 66 -17.08 9.57 -0.07
CA LEU A 66 -16.06 10.59 -0.27
C LEU A 66 -16.67 12.00 -0.21
N ASN A 67 -17.82 12.21 -0.85
CA ASN A 67 -18.50 13.50 -0.84
C ASN A 67 -18.97 13.88 0.58
N ALA A 68 -19.60 12.93 1.30
CA ALA A 68 -20.02 13.14 2.68
C ALA A 68 -18.83 13.47 3.61
N LEU A 69 -17.70 12.78 3.45
CA LEU A 69 -16.50 13.04 4.25
C LEU A 69 -15.86 14.39 3.91
N ALA A 70 -15.81 14.75 2.63
CA ALA A 70 -15.32 16.06 2.19
C ALA A 70 -16.16 17.19 2.79
N MET A 71 -17.48 17.06 2.80
CA MET A 71 -18.38 18.04 3.41
C MET A 71 -18.22 18.13 4.93
N ILE A 72 -18.08 17.01 5.64
CA ILE A 72 -17.76 17.02 7.08
C ILE A 72 -16.43 17.75 7.32
N SER A 73 -15.45 17.55 6.43
CA SER A 73 -14.16 18.22 6.53
C SER A 73 -14.24 19.73 6.30
N THR A 74 -15.12 20.21 5.40
CA THR A 74 -15.33 21.66 5.19
C THR A 74 -16.09 22.29 6.35
N GLU A 75 -17.11 21.62 6.86
CA GLU A 75 -17.93 22.10 7.99
C GLU A 75 -17.23 21.97 9.36
N LYS A 76 -16.11 21.24 9.43
CA LYS A 76 -15.32 21.06 10.66
C LYS A 76 -14.95 22.39 11.33
N ASN A 77 -14.58 23.39 10.54
CA ASN A 77 -14.20 24.70 11.07
C ASN A 77 -15.42 25.43 11.64
N PHE A 78 -16.58 25.35 10.96
CA PHE A 78 -17.84 25.93 11.43
C PHE A 78 -18.30 25.31 12.75
N LEU A 79 -18.23 23.97 12.87
CA LEU A 79 -18.55 23.22 14.09
C LEU A 79 -17.57 23.49 15.24
N THR A 80 -16.33 23.87 14.93
CA THR A 80 -15.34 24.25 15.95
C THR A 80 -15.66 25.63 16.53
N SER A 81 -16.23 26.53 15.72
CA SER A 81 -16.67 27.85 16.17
C SER A 81 -18.01 27.84 16.92
N HIS A 82 -18.86 26.82 16.69
CA HIS A 82 -20.20 26.69 17.30
C HIS A 82 -20.35 25.35 18.05
N PRO A 83 -19.79 25.24 19.27
CA PRO A 83 -19.76 23.99 20.04
C PRO A 83 -21.16 23.47 20.42
N GLU A 84 -22.15 24.34 20.57
CA GLU A 84 -23.54 23.96 20.88
C GLU A 84 -24.21 23.15 19.77
N ILE A 85 -23.84 23.41 18.50
CA ILE A 85 -24.34 22.64 17.35
C ILE A 85 -23.64 21.28 17.30
N LYS A 86 -22.34 21.26 17.57
CA LYS A 86 -21.53 20.04 17.60
C LYS A 86 -22.05 19.03 18.63
N GLU A 87 -22.32 19.46 19.86
CA GLU A 87 -22.85 18.57 20.91
C GLU A 87 -24.23 18.02 20.53
N LYS A 88 -25.14 18.86 20.03
CA LYS A 88 -26.46 18.40 19.56
C LYS A 88 -26.36 17.35 18.45
N VAL A 89 -25.43 17.54 17.51
CA VAL A 89 -25.19 16.60 16.42
C VAL A 89 -24.66 15.27 16.97
N ILE A 90 -23.71 15.30 17.91
CA ILE A 90 -23.16 14.10 18.55
C ILE A 90 -24.24 13.34 19.33
N ASP A 91 -25.07 14.04 20.11
CA ASP A 91 -26.18 13.45 20.85
C ASP A 91 -27.21 12.80 19.92
N PHE A 92 -27.56 13.48 18.82
CA PHE A 92 -28.42 12.94 17.78
C PHE A 92 -27.84 11.67 17.14
N PHE A 93 -26.52 11.64 16.89
CA PHE A 93 -25.85 10.43 16.40
C PHE A 93 -25.80 9.30 17.42
N SER A 94 -25.62 9.63 18.70
CA SER A 94 -25.57 8.65 19.79
C SER A 94 -26.91 7.94 19.99
N GLN A 95 -28.02 8.65 19.79
CA GLN A 95 -29.37 8.09 19.92
C GLN A 95 -29.78 7.19 18.75
N ASN A 96 -29.14 7.33 17.59
CA ASN A 96 -29.44 6.49 16.42
C ASN A 96 -28.78 5.11 16.52
N LYS A 97 -29.60 4.04 16.53
CA LYS A 97 -29.11 2.64 16.59
C LYS A 97 -28.36 2.19 15.33
N THR A 98 -28.58 2.85 14.20
CA THR A 98 -27.91 2.56 12.92
C THR A 98 -26.58 3.30 12.82
N ARG A 99 -25.46 2.56 12.83
CA ARG A 99 -24.10 3.12 12.62
C ARG A 99 -23.88 3.72 11.22
N ARG A 100 -24.80 3.50 10.28
CA ARG A 100 -24.73 4.06 8.93
C ARG A 100 -25.87 5.06 8.78
N MET A 101 -25.49 6.30 8.50
CA MET A 101 -26.39 7.38 8.18
C MET A 101 -26.15 7.77 6.74
N ASP A 102 -27.21 7.80 5.94
CA ASP A 102 -27.16 8.33 4.59
C ASP A 102 -27.33 9.83 4.67
N PHE A 103 -26.27 10.55 4.35
CA PHE A 103 -26.32 11.99 4.29
C PHE A 103 -26.75 12.41 2.88
N ILE A 104 -28.04 12.72 2.74
CA ILE A 104 -28.62 13.21 1.49
C ILE A 104 -28.47 14.73 1.45
N PHE A 105 -27.76 15.23 0.44
CA PHE A 105 -27.50 16.65 0.24
C PHE A 105 -28.12 17.11 -1.09
N LYS A 106 -28.76 18.29 -1.11
CA LYS A 106 -29.45 18.88 -2.28
C LYS A 106 -28.57 19.92 -2.97
#